data_AF-A0A8J7WZK9-F1
#
_entry.id   AF-A0A8J7WZK9-F1
#
_cell.length_a   1.000
_cell.length_b   1.000
_cell.length_c   1.000
_cell.angle_alpha   90.00
_cell.angle_beta   90.00
_cell.angle_gamma   90.00
#
_symmetry.space_group_name_H-M   'P 1'
#
loop_
_entity.id
_entity.type
_entity.pdbx_description
1 polymer ?
#
loop_
_entity_poly.entity_id
_entity_poly.type
_entity_poly.pdbx_seq_one_letter_code
_entity_poly.pdbx_strand_id
1 'polypeptide(L)'
;MPLQHLRGEVQNVVFHNPDNGYAVLRLESGDEPGLITVVGDLGAVVPGEGLSVSGQWQEHPRFGRQFQVQSWEQTVPASLNGIKRYLASGMIKGLGPSLTERLVNTFGTHVLEILDHDPDRLLEVEGIGPKKLERIVGSWTSQREIRSLILFLQTHEVPTTHAGRIYHHYGSDAVNKLCQNPYDLAYEIRGIGFKTADKMALKLGFALDCPQRLEALLIYALFQHSEAGHLFCPVQELMDKVHKVAESVPAHGLDQALVRLEEKKRVRVVDLPEQDVQQAVFLHHFYRWEKEIAAR
;
A
#
# COMPACT_ATOMS: atom_id res chain seq x y z
N MET A 1 20.02 20.81 10.97
CA MET A 1 18.99 21.86 11.12
C MET A 1 17.82 21.24 11.86
N PRO A 2 17.19 21.95 12.81
CA PRO A 2 15.97 21.46 13.46
C PRO A 2 14.86 21.30 12.43
N LEU A 3 13.96 20.33 12.66
CA LEU A 3 12.76 20.17 11.84
C LEU A 3 11.80 21.32 12.10
N GLN A 4 11.19 21.81 11.03
CA GLN A 4 10.15 22.82 11.08
C GLN A 4 8.80 22.15 10.84
N HIS A 5 7.73 22.76 11.35
CA HIS A 5 6.36 22.29 11.20
C HIS A 5 5.56 23.31 10.40
N LEU A 6 4.78 22.83 9.43
CA LEU A 6 3.85 23.66 8.66
C LEU A 6 2.49 22.98 8.65
N ARG A 7 1.44 23.76 8.80
CA ARG A 7 0.05 23.29 8.65
C ARG A 7 -0.67 24.13 7.62
N GLY A 8 -1.34 23.49 6.67
CA GLY A 8 -2.04 24.21 5.63
C GLY A 8 -3.08 23.38 4.89
N GLU A 9 -3.72 24.00 3.90
CA GLU A 9 -4.66 23.33 2.99
C GLU A 9 -3.97 23.07 1.64
N VAL A 10 -4.12 21.85 1.14
CA VAL A 10 -3.56 21.44 -0.16
C VAL A 10 -4.37 22.12 -1.26
N GLN A 11 -3.75 23.02 -2.01
CA GLN A 11 -4.42 23.75 -3.10
C GLN A 11 -4.40 22.95 -4.39
N ASN A 12 -3.27 22.30 -4.69
CA ASN A 12 -3.11 21.48 -5.89
C ASN A 12 -1.97 20.46 -5.71
N VAL A 13 -2.11 19.31 -6.38
CA VAL A 13 -1.06 18.30 -6.54
C VAL A 13 -0.44 18.48 -7.92
N VAL A 14 0.80 18.96 -7.96
CA VAL A 14 1.54 19.25 -9.21
C VAL A 14 2.02 17.95 -9.86
N PHE A 15 2.46 17.01 -9.03
CA PHE A 15 2.96 15.71 -9.46
C PHE A 15 2.71 14.68 -8.37
N HIS A 16 2.38 13.46 -8.76
CA HIS A 16 2.31 12.31 -7.86
C HIS A 16 2.80 11.08 -8.61
N ASN A 17 3.76 10.39 -8.02
CA ASN A 17 4.21 9.09 -8.49
C ASN A 17 3.50 7.99 -7.68
N PRO A 18 2.56 7.24 -8.28
CA PRO A 18 1.82 6.20 -7.58
C PRO A 18 2.67 4.98 -7.20
N ASP A 19 3.88 4.85 -7.74
CA ASP A 19 4.75 3.69 -7.50
C ASP A 19 5.62 3.84 -6.26
N ASN A 20 6.00 5.07 -5.90
CA ASN A 20 6.79 5.36 -4.70
C ASN A 20 6.08 6.30 -3.70
N GLY A 21 4.94 6.90 -4.05
CA GLY A 21 4.20 7.82 -3.19
C GLY A 21 4.81 9.22 -3.13
N TYR A 22 5.81 9.50 -3.95
CA TYR A 22 6.42 10.82 -4.05
C TYR A 22 5.44 11.81 -4.65
N ALA A 23 5.20 12.92 -3.98
CA ALA A 23 4.35 13.99 -4.48
C ALA A 23 5.03 15.35 -4.42
N VAL A 24 4.61 16.23 -5.32
CA VAL A 24 4.90 17.67 -5.29
C VAL A 24 3.56 18.37 -5.18
N LEU A 25 3.33 19.08 -4.08
CA LEU A 25 2.06 19.76 -3.82
C LEU A 25 2.25 21.23 -3.48
N ARG A 26 1.18 22.00 -3.71
CA ARG A 26 1.07 23.41 -3.33
C ARG A 26 0.24 23.50 -2.05
N LEU A 27 0.88 23.93 -0.97
CA LEU A 27 0.26 24.09 0.35
C LEU A 27 0.04 25.58 0.62
N GLU A 28 -1.19 25.95 0.99
CA GLU A 28 -1.50 27.28 1.53
C GLU A 28 -1.49 27.17 3.06
N SER A 29 -0.57 27.88 3.71
CA SER A 29 -0.44 27.93 5.17
C SER A 29 -0.75 29.33 5.67
N GLY A 30 -1.29 29.45 6.88
CA GLY A 30 -1.39 30.73 7.57
C GLY A 30 -0.05 31.25 8.08
N ASP A 31 0.94 30.36 8.22
CA ASP A 31 2.25 30.65 8.83
C ASP A 31 3.26 31.23 7.81
N GLU A 32 3.03 31.03 6.51
CA GLU A 32 3.94 31.42 5.44
C GLU A 32 3.17 32.08 4.30
N PRO A 33 3.66 33.19 3.72
CA PRO A 33 2.97 33.87 2.65
C PRO A 33 3.00 33.07 1.33
N GLY A 34 1.85 33.01 0.66
CA GLY A 34 1.72 32.40 -0.66
C GLY A 34 1.66 30.87 -0.64
N LEU A 35 1.89 30.27 -1.82
CA LEU A 35 1.81 28.82 -1.99
C LEU A 35 3.18 28.16 -1.82
N ILE A 36 3.31 27.37 -0.75
CA ILE A 36 4.52 26.62 -0.43
C ILE A 36 4.60 25.38 -1.34
N THR A 37 5.76 25.15 -1.96
CA THR A 37 6.04 23.87 -2.64
C THR A 37 6.47 22.85 -1.61
N VAL A 38 5.70 21.78 -1.43
CA VAL A 38 6.01 20.70 -0.50
C VAL A 38 6.33 19.44 -1.30
N VAL A 39 7.42 18.74 -0.94
CA VAL A 39 7.91 17.56 -1.65
C VAL A 39 8.25 16.43 -0.70
N GLY A 40 8.01 15.19 -1.12
CA GLY A 40 8.37 13.99 -0.36
C GLY A 40 7.40 12.84 -0.59
N ASP A 41 7.58 11.77 0.18
CA ASP A 41 6.73 10.58 0.14
C ASP A 41 5.43 10.87 0.93
N LEU A 42 4.54 11.60 0.26
CA LEU A 42 3.30 12.15 0.80
C LEU A 42 2.09 11.23 0.55
N GLY A 43 2.28 10.14 -0.19
CA GLY A 43 1.21 9.24 -0.57
C GLY A 43 0.13 9.95 -1.39
N ALA A 44 -1.12 9.49 -1.27
CA ALA A 44 -2.25 9.97 -2.06
C ALA A 44 -2.97 11.16 -1.40
N VAL A 45 -2.26 12.27 -1.18
CA VAL A 45 -2.88 13.55 -0.76
C VAL A 45 -3.75 14.10 -1.89
N VAL A 46 -4.89 14.70 -1.57
CA VAL A 46 -5.75 15.39 -2.55
C VAL A 46 -6.01 16.86 -2.23
N PRO A 47 -6.31 17.68 -3.27
CA PRO A 47 -6.70 19.08 -3.06
C PRO A 47 -7.87 19.22 -2.08
N GLY A 48 -7.78 20.22 -1.21
CA GLY A 48 -8.75 20.53 -0.16
C GLY A 48 -8.45 19.89 1.19
N GLU A 49 -7.61 18.85 1.25
CA GLU A 49 -7.21 18.25 2.53
C GLU A 49 -6.34 19.20 3.35
N GLY A 50 -6.52 19.15 4.67
CA GLY A 50 -5.59 19.76 5.60
C GLY A 50 -4.36 18.88 5.77
N LEU A 51 -3.18 19.46 5.69
CA LEU A 51 -1.92 18.75 5.78
C LEU A 51 -1.03 19.40 6.85
N SER A 52 -0.57 18.59 7.81
CA SER A 52 0.47 18.95 8.78
C SER A 52 1.75 18.24 8.37
N VAL A 53 2.84 18.97 8.15
CA VAL A 53 4.13 18.40 7.71
C VAL A 53 5.25 18.83 8.65
N SER A 54 6.19 17.91 8.88
CA SER A 54 7.47 18.19 9.51
C SER A 54 8.61 17.93 8.54
N GLY A 55 9.58 18.83 8.46
CA GLY A 55 10.60 18.77 7.44
C GLY A 55 11.60 19.92 7.46
N GLN A 56 12.27 20.11 6.32
CA GLN A 56 13.31 21.12 6.16
C GLN A 56 13.16 21.84 4.82
N TRP A 57 13.49 23.14 4.81
CA TRP A 57 13.60 23.91 3.58
C TRP A 57 14.84 23.50 2.79
N GLN A 58 14.68 23.39 1.48
CA GLN A 58 15.76 23.13 0.53
C GLN A 58 15.60 24.02 -0.70
N GLU A 59 16.73 24.35 -1.32
CA GLU A 59 16.78 25.10 -2.56
C GLU A 59 17.03 24.12 -3.71
N HIS A 60 16.05 23.92 -4.59
CA HIS A 60 16.21 23.09 -5.77
C HIS A 60 16.77 23.94 -6.93
N PRO A 61 17.88 23.55 -7.58
CA PRO A 61 18.55 24.37 -8.60
C PRO A 61 17.66 24.87 -9.75
N ARG A 62 16.62 24.09 -10.11
CA ARG A 62 15.67 24.40 -11.18
C ARG A 62 14.32 24.93 -10.70
N PHE A 63 13.90 24.56 -9.49
CA PHE A 63 12.51 24.74 -9.04
C PHE A 63 12.38 25.68 -7.85
N GLY A 64 13.51 26.19 -7.35
CA GLY A 64 13.57 27.12 -6.25
C GLY A 64 13.35 26.47 -4.90
N ARG A 65 12.95 27.30 -3.92
CA ARG A 65 12.67 26.90 -2.53
C ARG A 65 11.52 25.90 -2.44
N GLN A 66 11.79 24.78 -1.78
CA GLN A 66 10.85 23.69 -1.51
C GLN A 66 10.96 23.25 -0.04
N PHE A 67 9.86 22.73 0.49
CA PHE A 67 9.83 22.11 1.81
C PHE A 67 9.90 20.59 1.65
N GLN A 68 11.04 19.99 1.99
CA GLN A 68 11.20 18.55 1.96
C GLN A 68 10.67 17.93 3.24
N VAL A 69 9.64 17.09 3.09
CA VAL A 69 8.91 16.44 4.18
C VAL A 69 9.64 15.20 4.66
N GLN A 70 9.65 15.02 5.97
CA GLN A 70 10.11 13.80 6.63
C GLN A 70 8.95 13.02 7.27
N SER A 71 7.99 13.74 7.86
CA SER A 71 6.76 13.15 8.40
C SER A 71 5.57 14.08 8.15
N TRP A 72 4.38 13.51 8.06
CA TRP A 72 3.17 14.26 7.77
C TRP A 72 1.92 13.55 8.28
N GLU A 73 0.87 14.34 8.49
CA GLU A 73 -0.47 13.90 8.86
C GLU A 73 -1.51 14.62 8.00
N GLN A 74 -2.52 13.87 7.55
CA GLN A 74 -3.66 14.41 6.80
C GLN A 74 -4.88 14.58 7.72
N THR A 75 -5.65 15.61 7.45
CA THR A 75 -6.95 15.87 8.09
C THR A 75 -7.99 16.14 7.01
N VAL A 76 -9.24 15.77 7.30
CA VAL A 76 -10.35 16.08 6.40
C VAL A 76 -10.51 17.61 6.24
N PRO A 77 -10.97 18.08 5.08
CA PRO A 77 -11.26 19.49 4.88
C PRO A 77 -12.29 19.99 5.89
N ALA A 78 -12.00 21.11 6.53
CA ALA A 78 -12.93 21.79 7.45
C ALA A 78 -13.47 23.12 6.87
N SER A 79 -12.83 23.65 5.82
CA SER A 79 -13.26 24.88 5.15
C SER A 79 -14.22 24.56 4.01
N LEU A 80 -15.17 25.45 3.73
CA LEU A 80 -16.12 25.27 2.62
C LEU A 80 -15.41 25.16 1.26
N ASN A 81 -14.34 25.93 1.07
CA ASN A 81 -13.50 25.85 -0.13
C ASN A 81 -12.72 24.52 -0.22
N GLY A 82 -12.18 24.04 0.91
CA GLY A 82 -11.48 22.77 0.99
C GLY A 82 -12.41 21.60 0.72
N ILE A 83 -13.62 21.62 1.28
CA ILE A 83 -14.67 20.64 0.98
C ILE A 83 -15.00 20.64 -0.51
N LYS A 84 -15.21 21.83 -1.10
CA LYS A 84 -15.49 21.96 -2.54
C LYS A 84 -14.35 21.38 -3.39
N ARG A 85 -13.08 21.69 -3.06
CA ARG A 85 -11.90 21.14 -3.74
C ARG A 85 -11.81 19.63 -3.61
N TYR A 86 -12.03 19.13 -2.40
CA TYR A 86 -11.95 17.70 -2.09
C TYR A 86 -12.98 16.90 -2.87
N LEU A 87 -14.25 17.31 -2.84
CA LEU A 87 -15.31 16.66 -3.59
C LEU A 87 -15.13 16.81 -5.11
N ALA A 88 -14.49 17.88 -5.59
CA ALA A 88 -14.19 18.10 -7.00
C ALA A 88 -12.86 17.49 -7.48
N SER A 89 -12.06 16.89 -6.58
CA SER A 89 -10.74 16.33 -6.88
C SER A 89 -10.75 15.14 -7.85
N GLY A 90 -11.93 14.61 -8.16
CA GLY A 90 -12.10 13.39 -8.95
C GLY A 90 -11.93 12.10 -8.14
N MET A 91 -11.60 12.21 -6.85
CA MET A 91 -11.45 11.07 -5.94
C MET A 91 -12.79 10.38 -5.64
N ILE A 92 -13.88 11.15 -5.61
CA ILE A 92 -15.24 10.64 -5.42
C ILE A 92 -15.92 10.49 -6.79
N LYS A 93 -16.02 9.24 -7.27
CA LYS A 93 -16.64 8.92 -8.55
C LYS A 93 -18.10 9.38 -8.56
N GLY A 94 -18.43 10.22 -9.53
CA GLY A 94 -19.77 10.73 -9.72
C GLY A 94 -20.04 12.12 -9.18
N LEU A 95 -19.04 12.72 -8.51
CA LEU A 95 -19.01 14.15 -8.23
C LEU A 95 -18.12 14.84 -9.26
N GLY A 96 -18.72 15.70 -10.06
CA GLY A 96 -18.02 16.65 -10.93
C GLY A 96 -18.23 18.08 -10.43
N PRO A 97 -17.48 19.07 -10.95
CA PRO A 97 -17.44 20.43 -10.41
C PRO A 97 -18.82 21.06 -10.15
N SER A 98 -19.74 20.94 -11.12
CA SER A 98 -21.12 21.48 -11.01
C SER A 98 -21.95 20.78 -9.93
N LEU A 99 -21.82 19.47 -9.77
CA LEU A 99 -22.59 18.73 -8.76
C LEU A 99 -22.04 18.98 -7.36
N THR A 100 -20.72 19.04 -7.25
CA THR A 100 -20.03 19.44 -6.02
C THR A 100 -20.46 20.83 -5.57
N GLU A 101 -20.54 21.79 -6.48
CA GLU A 101 -21.03 23.14 -6.16
C GLU A 101 -22.46 23.13 -5.63
N ARG A 102 -23.38 22.36 -6.25
CA ARG A 102 -24.74 22.22 -5.73
C ARG A 102 -24.81 21.56 -4.36
N LEU A 103 -24.02 20.51 -4.13
CA LEU A 103 -23.94 19.84 -2.83
C LEU A 103 -23.48 20.80 -1.74
N VAL A 104 -22.39 21.54 -1.99
CA VAL A 104 -21.86 22.52 -1.04
C VAL A 104 -22.82 23.69 -0.84
N ASN A 105 -23.53 24.14 -1.87
CA ASN A 105 -24.54 25.19 -1.73
C ASN A 105 -25.76 24.72 -0.91
N THR A 106 -26.12 23.44 -0.99
CA THR A 106 -27.28 22.87 -0.29
C THR A 106 -26.95 22.52 1.16
N PHE A 107 -25.80 21.89 1.39
CA PHE A 107 -25.43 21.31 2.68
C PHE A 107 -24.30 22.04 3.40
N GLY A 108 -23.65 23.01 2.74
CA GLY A 108 -22.53 23.76 3.32
C GLY A 108 -21.39 22.84 3.76
N THR A 109 -20.89 23.09 4.97
CA THR A 109 -19.83 22.31 5.59
C THR A 109 -20.28 20.93 6.07
N HIS A 110 -21.59 20.67 6.16
CA HIS A 110 -22.13 19.38 6.63
C HIS A 110 -22.18 18.30 5.56
N VAL A 111 -21.83 18.59 4.30
CA VAL A 111 -21.89 17.62 3.21
C VAL A 111 -21.07 16.35 3.48
N LEU A 112 -19.92 16.45 4.16
CA LEU A 112 -19.11 15.29 4.49
C LEU A 112 -19.78 14.42 5.57
N GLU A 113 -20.39 15.04 6.58
CA GLU A 113 -21.15 14.34 7.63
C GLU A 113 -22.38 13.62 7.06
N ILE A 114 -23.06 14.25 6.09
CA ILE A 114 -24.20 13.66 5.38
C ILE A 114 -23.74 12.44 4.57
N LEU A 115 -22.60 12.54 3.86
CA LEU A 115 -22.02 11.39 3.16
C LEU A 115 -21.69 10.21 4.10
N ASP A 116 -21.36 10.49 5.36
CA ASP A 116 -21.02 9.49 6.36
C ASP A 116 -22.22 8.86 7.07
N HIS A 117 -23.27 9.64 7.32
CA HIS A 117 -24.34 9.24 8.24
C HIS A 117 -25.73 9.19 7.62
N ASP A 118 -25.99 9.99 6.58
CA ASP A 118 -27.32 10.09 5.97
C ASP A 118 -27.22 10.38 4.45
N PRO A 119 -26.58 9.48 3.67
CA PRO A 119 -26.27 9.77 2.28
C PRO A 119 -27.52 9.90 1.40
N ASP A 120 -28.66 9.35 1.81
CA ASP A 120 -29.92 9.45 1.06
C ASP A 120 -30.38 10.90 0.87
N ARG A 121 -29.98 11.80 1.77
CA ARG A 121 -30.23 13.25 1.62
C ARG A 121 -29.60 13.85 0.37
N LEU A 122 -28.58 13.23 -0.23
CA LEU A 122 -28.05 13.68 -1.51
C LEU A 122 -29.12 13.67 -2.62
N LEU A 123 -30.21 12.91 -2.49
CA LEU A 123 -31.36 12.94 -3.41
C LEU A 123 -32.13 14.27 -3.38
N GLU A 124 -31.96 15.10 -2.34
CA GLU A 124 -32.48 16.47 -2.27
C GLU A 124 -31.82 17.38 -3.32
N VAL A 125 -30.64 16.99 -3.83
CA VAL A 125 -29.86 17.80 -4.77
C VAL A 125 -30.17 17.42 -6.21
N GLU A 126 -30.62 18.41 -6.99
CA GLU A 126 -30.92 18.24 -8.40
C GLU A 126 -29.74 17.60 -9.16
N GLY A 127 -30.05 16.59 -9.98
CA GLY A 127 -29.04 15.87 -10.76
C GLY A 127 -28.39 14.68 -10.03
N ILE A 128 -28.81 14.38 -8.79
CA ILE A 128 -28.51 13.13 -8.08
C ILE A 128 -29.76 12.26 -8.05
N GLY A 129 -29.75 11.20 -8.87
CA GLY A 129 -30.74 10.11 -8.79
C GLY A 129 -30.16 8.88 -8.10
N PRO A 130 -30.98 7.83 -7.85
CA PRO A 130 -30.59 6.65 -7.08
C PRO A 130 -29.28 5.97 -7.57
N LYS A 131 -29.13 5.78 -8.88
CA LYS A 131 -27.89 5.19 -9.45
C LYS A 131 -26.65 6.05 -9.21
N LYS A 132 -26.81 7.37 -9.19
CA LYS A 132 -25.69 8.28 -8.97
C LYS A 132 -25.35 8.33 -7.49
N LEU A 133 -26.36 8.35 -6.62
CA LEU A 133 -26.21 8.22 -5.18
C LEU A 133 -25.39 6.97 -4.84
N GLU A 134 -25.81 5.80 -5.31
CA GLU A 134 -25.11 4.52 -5.08
C GLU A 134 -23.62 4.60 -5.46
N ARG A 135 -23.32 5.20 -6.62
CA ARG A 135 -21.94 5.38 -7.07
C ARG A 135 -21.14 6.35 -6.18
N ILE A 136 -21.75 7.46 -5.75
CA ILE A 136 -21.11 8.43 -4.85
C ILE A 136 -20.82 7.77 -3.50
N VAL A 137 -21.80 7.08 -2.91
CA VAL A 137 -21.68 6.39 -1.61
C VAL A 137 -20.65 5.29 -1.66
N GLY A 138 -20.67 4.45 -2.70
CA GLY A 138 -19.66 3.41 -2.89
C GLY A 138 -18.25 4.00 -3.00
N SER A 139 -18.09 5.07 -3.80
CA SER A 139 -16.79 5.73 -3.92
C SER A 139 -16.36 6.41 -2.63
N TRP A 140 -17.27 7.03 -1.87
CA TRP A 140 -17.00 7.66 -0.58
C TRP A 140 -16.52 6.64 0.45
N THR A 141 -17.24 5.53 0.55
CA THR A 141 -16.91 4.42 1.45
C THR A 141 -15.52 3.87 1.15
N SER A 142 -15.22 3.59 -0.13
CA SER A 142 -13.89 3.09 -0.51
C SER A 142 -12.77 4.06 -0.16
N GLN A 143 -12.98 5.37 -0.33
CA GLN A 143 -11.96 6.35 0.03
C GLN A 143 -11.72 6.42 1.53
N ARG A 144 -12.77 6.27 2.35
CA ARG A 144 -12.63 6.19 3.80
C ARG A 144 -11.83 4.96 4.23
N GLU A 145 -12.09 3.81 3.63
CA GLU A 145 -11.36 2.59 3.94
C GLU A 145 -9.89 2.67 3.51
N ILE A 146 -9.60 3.24 2.32
CA ILE A 146 -8.22 3.52 1.89
C ILE A 146 -7.52 4.45 2.89
N ARG A 147 -8.18 5.53 3.34
CA ARG A 147 -7.60 6.46 4.33
C ARG A 147 -7.33 5.75 5.66
N SER A 148 -8.24 4.89 6.13
CA SER A 148 -8.05 4.11 7.34
C SER A 148 -6.84 3.17 7.21
N LEU A 149 -6.66 2.52 6.06
CA LEU A 149 -5.48 1.71 5.77
C LEU A 149 -4.20 2.56 5.77
N ILE A 150 -4.21 3.73 5.13
CA ILE A 150 -3.06 4.65 5.13
C ILE A 150 -2.67 5.03 6.56
N LEU A 151 -3.64 5.40 7.40
CA LEU A 151 -3.40 5.75 8.80
C LEU A 151 -2.81 4.58 9.59
N PHE A 152 -3.34 3.38 9.39
CA PHE A 152 -2.81 2.16 9.99
C PHE A 152 -1.35 1.93 9.61
N LEU A 153 -1.02 2.07 8.32
CA LEU A 153 0.35 1.93 7.83
C LEU A 153 1.27 3.00 8.45
N GLN A 154 0.85 4.27 8.50
CA GLN A 154 1.63 5.35 9.10
C GLN A 154 1.88 5.13 10.59
N THR A 155 0.88 4.64 11.33
CA THR A 155 0.99 4.35 12.77
C THR A 155 2.04 3.27 13.05
N HIS A 156 2.23 2.33 12.12
CA HIS A 156 3.27 1.31 12.19
C HIS A 156 4.53 1.71 11.39
N GLU A 157 4.66 2.97 11.00
CA GLU A 157 5.79 3.49 10.21
C GLU A 157 6.00 2.77 8.85
N VAL A 158 4.99 2.07 8.34
CA VAL A 158 5.02 1.37 7.06
C VAL A 158 4.83 2.36 5.90
N PRO A 159 5.63 2.30 4.83
CA PRO A 159 5.43 3.16 3.66
C PRO A 159 4.02 3.02 3.05
N THR A 160 3.34 4.14 2.86
CA THR A 160 1.95 4.21 2.38
C THR A 160 1.81 4.10 0.86
N THR A 161 2.95 4.11 0.16
CA THR A 161 3.10 3.92 -1.29
C THR A 161 2.21 2.83 -1.87
N HIS A 162 2.09 1.70 -1.17
CA HIS A 162 1.39 0.52 -1.67
C HIS A 162 -0.09 0.46 -1.23
N ALA A 163 -0.56 1.38 -0.38
CA ALA A 163 -1.90 1.34 0.22
C ALA A 163 -3.01 1.20 -0.82
N GLY A 164 -2.94 1.95 -1.93
CA GLY A 164 -3.92 1.86 -3.00
C GLY A 164 -3.96 0.49 -3.66
N ARG A 165 -2.81 -0.18 -3.87
CA ARG A 165 -2.74 -1.53 -4.45
C ARG A 165 -3.23 -2.60 -3.47
N ILE A 166 -2.85 -2.46 -2.20
CA ILE A 166 -3.29 -3.35 -1.11
C ILE A 166 -4.82 -3.28 -0.99
N TYR A 167 -5.38 -2.07 -0.95
CA TYR A 167 -6.83 -1.89 -0.90
C TYR A 167 -7.52 -2.37 -2.17
N HIS A 168 -6.95 -2.13 -3.35
CA HIS A 168 -7.53 -2.63 -4.59
C HIS A 168 -7.65 -4.17 -4.61
N HIS A 169 -6.71 -4.86 -3.97
CA HIS A 169 -6.69 -6.31 -3.91
C HIS A 169 -7.57 -6.89 -2.77
N TYR A 170 -7.49 -6.34 -1.56
CA TYR A 170 -8.19 -6.88 -0.38
C TYR A 170 -9.44 -6.11 0.05
N GLY A 171 -9.68 -4.92 -0.50
CA GLY A 171 -10.78 -4.05 -0.10
C GLY A 171 -10.73 -3.69 1.39
N SER A 172 -11.90 -3.74 2.03
CA SER A 172 -12.07 -3.45 3.46
C SER A 172 -11.33 -4.40 4.39
N ASP A 173 -10.94 -5.59 3.91
CA ASP A 173 -10.20 -6.60 4.69
C ASP A 173 -8.67 -6.37 4.69
N ALA A 174 -8.19 -5.33 4.01
CA ALA A 174 -6.77 -5.04 3.83
C ALA A 174 -5.96 -5.04 5.15
N VAL A 175 -6.48 -4.37 6.18
CA VAL A 175 -5.79 -4.29 7.49
C VAL A 175 -5.71 -5.67 8.13
N ASN A 176 -6.80 -6.43 8.13
CA ASN A 176 -6.82 -7.78 8.70
C ASN A 176 -5.84 -8.71 7.97
N LYS A 177 -5.79 -8.65 6.64
CA LYS A 177 -4.84 -9.43 5.83
C LYS A 177 -3.39 -9.11 6.17
N LEU A 178 -3.05 -7.82 6.31
CA LEU A 178 -1.73 -7.39 6.74
C LEU A 178 -1.37 -7.88 8.15
N CYS A 179 -2.32 -7.87 9.08
CA CYS A 179 -2.10 -8.36 10.44
C CYS A 179 -1.99 -9.90 10.51
N GLN A 180 -2.61 -10.63 9.58
CA GLN A 180 -2.53 -12.09 9.53
C GLN A 180 -1.22 -12.57 8.90
N ASN A 181 -0.90 -12.05 7.71
CA ASN A 181 0.28 -12.44 6.97
C ASN A 181 0.68 -11.38 5.91
N PRO A 182 1.56 -10.42 6.26
CA PRO A 182 2.00 -9.38 5.32
C PRO A 182 2.87 -9.94 4.18
N TYR A 183 3.37 -11.18 4.30
CA TYR A 183 4.16 -11.81 3.25
C TYR A 183 3.31 -12.26 2.05
N ASP A 184 2.00 -12.40 2.20
CA ASP A 184 1.10 -12.74 1.09
C ASP A 184 1.08 -11.64 0.01
N LEU A 185 1.38 -10.38 0.40
CA LEU A 185 1.57 -9.27 -0.53
C LEU A 185 2.59 -9.58 -1.63
N ALA A 186 3.66 -10.30 -1.28
CA ALA A 186 4.74 -10.63 -2.22
C ALA A 186 4.30 -11.59 -3.34
N TYR A 187 3.22 -12.35 -3.10
CA TYR A 187 2.66 -13.29 -4.07
C TYR A 187 1.47 -12.72 -4.82
N GLU A 188 0.65 -11.94 -4.13
CA GLU A 188 -0.68 -11.57 -4.61
C GLU A 188 -0.70 -10.20 -5.29
N ILE A 189 0.27 -9.33 -4.99
CA ILE A 189 0.29 -7.94 -5.48
C ILE A 189 1.54 -7.65 -6.30
N ARG A 190 1.35 -7.46 -7.61
CA ARG A 190 2.42 -7.08 -8.53
C ARG A 190 3.12 -5.80 -8.07
N GLY A 191 4.45 -5.87 -8.03
CA GLY A 191 5.33 -4.76 -7.63
C GLY A 191 5.55 -4.65 -6.12
N ILE A 192 5.01 -5.57 -5.32
CA ILE A 192 5.46 -5.80 -3.95
C ILE A 192 6.25 -7.11 -3.95
N GLY A 193 7.55 -7.03 -3.67
CA GLY A 193 8.40 -8.22 -3.56
C GLY A 193 8.66 -8.60 -2.11
N PHE A 194 9.28 -9.77 -1.89
CA PHE A 194 9.63 -10.27 -0.56
C PHE A 194 10.33 -9.22 0.31
N LYS A 195 11.37 -8.55 -0.19
CA LYS A 195 12.11 -7.54 0.59
C LYS A 195 11.24 -6.37 1.06
N THR A 196 10.25 -5.98 0.25
CA THR A 196 9.30 -4.93 0.63
C THR A 196 8.34 -5.46 1.69
N ALA A 197 7.75 -6.64 1.46
CA ALA A 197 6.86 -7.29 2.42
C ALA A 197 7.56 -7.57 3.77
N ASP A 198 8.82 -8.00 3.78
CA ASP A 198 9.61 -8.25 4.99
C ASP A 198 9.84 -6.96 5.79
N LYS A 199 10.18 -5.86 5.11
CA LYS A 199 10.29 -4.55 5.77
C LYS A 199 8.95 -4.11 6.38
N MET A 200 7.83 -4.35 5.71
CA MET A 200 6.50 -4.05 6.25
C MET A 200 6.19 -4.93 7.46
N ALA A 201 6.42 -6.24 7.36
CA ALA A 201 6.16 -7.20 8.41
C ALA A 201 6.91 -6.90 9.70
N LEU A 202 8.21 -6.58 9.60
CA LEU A 202 9.04 -6.24 10.76
C LEU A 202 8.53 -4.98 11.47
N LYS A 203 8.08 -3.97 10.70
CA LYS A 203 7.47 -2.76 11.24
C LYS A 203 6.09 -3.00 11.86
N LEU A 204 5.34 -3.98 11.34
CA LEU A 204 4.10 -4.47 11.94
C LEU A 204 4.33 -5.36 13.18
N GLY A 205 5.59 -5.59 13.59
CA GLY A 205 5.94 -6.32 14.80
C GLY A 205 6.08 -7.84 14.63
N PHE A 206 6.16 -8.35 13.40
CA PHE A 206 6.43 -9.77 13.18
C PHE A 206 7.86 -10.14 13.61
N ALA A 207 8.00 -11.25 14.34
CA ALA A 207 9.29 -11.76 14.77
C ALA A 207 10.13 -12.29 13.60
N LEU A 208 11.46 -12.22 13.73
CA LEU A 208 12.41 -12.68 12.70
C LEU A 208 12.29 -14.18 12.39
N ASP A 209 11.79 -14.97 13.31
CA ASP A 209 11.60 -16.41 13.22
C ASP A 209 10.13 -16.82 13.15
N CYS A 210 9.20 -15.88 12.92
CA CYS A 210 7.79 -16.22 12.80
C CYS A 210 7.53 -17.15 11.59
N PRO A 211 6.59 -18.11 11.71
CA PRO A 211 6.28 -19.08 10.66
C PRO A 211 6.08 -18.46 9.27
N GLN A 212 5.37 -17.34 9.20
CA GLN A 212 5.04 -16.62 7.97
C GLN A 212 6.29 -16.13 7.24
N ARG A 213 7.25 -15.57 8.00
CA ARG A 213 8.51 -15.07 7.45
C ARG A 213 9.38 -16.20 6.93
N LEU A 214 9.45 -17.32 7.67
CA LEU A 214 10.24 -18.50 7.29
C LEU A 214 9.72 -19.12 5.99
N GLU A 215 8.40 -19.28 5.88
CA GLU A 215 7.76 -19.74 4.65
C GLU A 215 8.05 -18.80 3.48
N ALA A 216 7.95 -17.49 3.69
CA ALA A 216 8.24 -16.50 2.67
C ALA A 216 9.71 -16.48 2.23
N LEU A 217 10.65 -16.70 3.16
CA LEU A 217 12.08 -16.81 2.87
C LEU A 217 12.40 -18.02 1.99
N LEU A 218 11.84 -19.19 2.30
CA LEU A 218 12.04 -20.41 1.51
C LEU A 218 11.56 -20.21 0.07
N ILE A 219 10.35 -19.69 -0.10
CA ILE A 219 9.81 -19.42 -1.43
C ILE A 219 10.63 -18.34 -2.15
N TYR A 220 11.03 -17.26 -1.47
CA TYR A 220 11.88 -16.22 -2.06
C TYR A 220 13.22 -16.79 -2.56
N ALA A 221 13.91 -17.59 -1.74
CA ALA A 221 15.15 -18.24 -2.13
C ALA A 221 14.96 -19.19 -3.32
N LEU A 222 13.85 -19.92 -3.34
CA LEU A 222 13.51 -20.84 -4.43
C LEU A 222 13.18 -20.10 -5.74
N PHE A 223 12.45 -18.98 -5.67
CA PHE A 223 12.21 -18.10 -6.82
C PHE A 223 13.53 -17.53 -7.38
N GLN A 224 14.40 -17.02 -6.52
CA GLN A 224 15.73 -16.52 -6.93
C GLN A 224 16.56 -17.63 -7.60
N HIS A 225 16.48 -18.86 -7.10
CA HIS A 225 17.16 -19.99 -7.72
C HIS A 225 16.56 -20.31 -9.10
N SER A 226 15.24 -20.21 -9.24
CA SER A 226 14.59 -20.43 -10.53
C SER A 226 14.88 -19.34 -11.56
N GLU A 227 15.02 -18.08 -11.15
CA GLU A 227 15.46 -16.99 -12.04
C GLU A 227 16.86 -17.24 -12.63
N ALA A 228 17.68 -18.06 -11.97
CA ALA A 228 18.97 -18.53 -12.49
C ALA A 228 18.86 -19.75 -13.43
N GLY A 229 17.65 -20.18 -13.78
CA GLY A 229 17.37 -21.27 -14.72
C GLY A 229 17.20 -22.66 -14.09
N HIS A 230 17.16 -22.75 -12.75
CA HIS A 230 16.97 -24.02 -12.05
C HIS A 230 15.49 -24.37 -11.88
N LEU A 231 15.14 -25.65 -12.06
CA LEU A 231 13.77 -26.13 -11.93
C LEU A 231 13.40 -26.49 -10.49
N PHE A 232 14.38 -27.02 -9.74
CA PHE A 232 14.28 -27.37 -8.34
C PHE A 232 15.54 -26.92 -7.59
N CYS A 233 15.49 -26.95 -6.26
CA CYS A 233 16.65 -26.76 -5.40
C CYS A 233 16.76 -27.94 -4.42
N PRO A 234 17.94 -28.58 -4.24
CA PRO A 234 18.15 -29.52 -3.15
C PRO A 234 17.83 -28.88 -1.79
N VAL A 235 17.18 -29.62 -0.87
CA VAL A 235 16.73 -29.08 0.43
C VAL A 235 17.89 -28.39 1.18
N GLN A 236 19.05 -29.03 1.28
CA GLN A 236 20.18 -28.45 2.00
C GLN A 236 20.71 -27.16 1.35
N GLU A 237 20.77 -27.13 0.02
CA GLU A 237 21.16 -25.92 -0.70
C GLU A 237 20.14 -24.78 -0.49
N LEU A 238 18.85 -25.11 -0.47
CA LEU A 238 17.79 -24.14 -0.18
C LEU A 238 17.93 -23.55 1.23
N MET A 239 18.20 -24.40 2.23
CA MET A 239 18.43 -23.93 3.60
C MET A 239 19.65 -23.01 3.67
N ASP A 240 20.76 -23.36 3.04
CA ASP A 240 21.96 -22.52 2.98
C ASP A 240 21.70 -21.17 2.31
N LYS A 241 20.92 -21.15 1.22
CA LYS A 241 20.51 -19.90 0.58
C LYS A 241 19.66 -19.03 1.51
N VAL A 242 18.74 -19.61 2.29
CA VAL A 242 17.94 -18.85 3.25
C VAL A 242 18.82 -18.25 4.35
N HIS A 243 19.77 -19.02 4.91
CA HIS A 243 20.68 -18.50 5.95
C HIS A 243 21.57 -17.36 5.43
N LYS A 244 21.93 -17.35 4.14
CA LYS A 244 22.64 -16.23 3.51
C LYS A 244 21.79 -14.96 3.37
N VAL A 245 20.46 -15.11 3.28
CA VAL A 245 19.53 -13.97 3.17
C VAL A 245 19.11 -13.44 4.54
N ALA A 246 19.06 -14.30 5.56
CA ALA A 246 18.64 -13.93 6.91
C ALA A 246 19.54 -14.60 7.96
N GLU A 247 20.48 -13.82 8.53
CA GLU A 247 21.57 -14.30 9.41
C GLU A 247 21.13 -14.80 10.81
N SER A 248 19.84 -15.07 11.08
CA SER A 248 19.38 -15.47 12.42
C SER A 248 18.11 -16.33 12.39
N VAL A 249 18.05 -17.26 11.43
CA VAL A 249 16.91 -18.17 11.29
C VAL A 249 17.22 -19.52 11.94
N PRO A 250 16.39 -20.03 12.87
CA PRO A 250 16.59 -21.37 13.41
C PRO A 250 16.32 -22.45 12.36
N ALA A 251 17.26 -23.39 12.16
CA ALA A 251 17.14 -24.47 11.18
C ALA A 251 15.84 -25.29 11.34
N HIS A 252 15.49 -25.67 12.57
CA HIS A 252 14.24 -26.39 12.87
C HIS A 252 12.97 -25.61 12.45
N GLY A 253 13.01 -24.28 12.45
CA GLY A 253 11.90 -23.46 11.98
C GLY A 253 11.70 -23.58 10.47
N LEU A 254 12.79 -23.71 9.70
CA LEU A 254 12.74 -23.86 8.25
C LEU A 254 12.20 -25.23 7.82
N ASP A 255 12.58 -26.30 8.50
CA ASP A 255 12.04 -27.63 8.23
C ASP A 255 10.51 -27.65 8.39
N GLN A 256 10.00 -27.08 9.49
CA GLN A 256 8.56 -26.96 9.70
C GLN A 256 7.89 -26.04 8.69
N ALA A 257 8.56 -24.96 8.27
CA ALA A 257 8.04 -24.07 7.25
C ALA A 257 7.93 -24.77 5.88
N LEU A 258 8.91 -25.62 5.53
CA LEU A 258 8.88 -26.41 4.31
C LEU A 258 7.70 -27.38 4.29
N VAL A 259 7.46 -28.07 5.41
CA VAL A 259 6.28 -28.96 5.58
C VAL A 259 4.98 -28.17 5.38
N ARG A 260 4.82 -27.02 6.05
CA ARG A 260 3.63 -26.16 5.88
C ARG A 260 3.45 -25.67 4.45
N LEU A 261 4.54 -25.34 3.75
CA LEU A 261 4.47 -24.95 2.34
C LEU A 261 4.02 -26.09 1.42
N GLU A 262 4.43 -27.32 1.72
CA GLU A 262 3.97 -28.51 0.98
C GLU A 262 2.49 -28.78 1.24
N GLU A 263 2.03 -28.70 2.49
CA GLU A 263 0.61 -28.80 2.87
C GLU A 263 -0.25 -27.75 2.15
N LYS A 264 0.25 -26.51 2.07
CA LYS A 264 -0.36 -25.39 1.33
C LYS A 264 -0.23 -25.52 -0.19
N LYS A 265 0.42 -26.58 -0.71
CA LYS A 265 0.71 -26.79 -2.14
C LYS A 265 1.41 -25.60 -2.80
N ARG A 266 2.27 -24.91 -2.06
CA ARG A 266 3.15 -23.84 -2.58
C ARG A 266 4.45 -24.41 -3.11
N VAL A 267 4.94 -25.48 -2.49
CA VAL A 267 6.08 -26.27 -2.96
C VAL A 267 5.71 -27.74 -3.11
N ARG A 268 6.63 -28.51 -3.69
CA ARG A 268 6.59 -29.96 -3.70
C ARG A 268 7.99 -30.50 -3.39
N VAL A 269 8.09 -31.45 -2.46
CA VAL A 269 9.35 -32.13 -2.14
C VAL A 269 9.33 -33.52 -2.77
N VAL A 270 10.40 -33.87 -3.49
CA VAL A 270 10.52 -35.15 -4.22
C VAL A 270 11.95 -35.67 -4.14
N ASP A 271 12.10 -36.98 -4.01
CA ASP A 271 13.41 -37.64 -4.09
C ASP A 271 13.78 -37.86 -5.56
N LEU A 272 14.99 -37.47 -5.97
CA LEU A 272 15.50 -37.59 -7.35
C LEU A 272 16.79 -38.43 -7.35
N PRO A 273 16.70 -39.75 -7.09
CA PRO A 273 17.87 -40.62 -6.98
C PRO A 273 18.67 -40.71 -8.30
N GLU A 274 18.01 -40.56 -9.45
CA GLU A 274 18.67 -40.56 -10.77
C GLU A 274 19.62 -39.37 -10.96
N GLN A 275 19.45 -38.30 -10.17
CA GLN A 275 20.27 -37.09 -10.19
C GLN A 275 21.15 -36.95 -8.95
N ASP A 276 21.26 -38.01 -8.12
CA ASP A 276 21.96 -38.01 -6.83
C ASP A 276 21.45 -36.93 -5.86
N VAL A 277 20.14 -36.63 -5.91
CA VAL A 277 19.49 -35.65 -5.03
C VAL A 277 18.48 -36.35 -4.14
N GLN A 278 18.78 -36.45 -2.85
CA GLN A 278 17.91 -37.10 -1.87
C GLN A 278 16.57 -36.39 -1.73
N GLN A 279 16.54 -35.06 -1.66
CA GLN A 279 15.30 -34.28 -1.57
C GLN A 279 15.44 -33.00 -2.39
N ALA A 280 14.62 -32.88 -3.42
CA ALA A 280 14.50 -31.73 -4.29
C ALA A 280 13.20 -30.97 -3.97
N VAL A 281 13.30 -29.65 -3.83
CA VAL A 281 12.16 -28.75 -3.61
C VAL A 281 11.84 -28.02 -4.91
N PHE A 282 10.59 -28.13 -5.36
CA PHE A 282 10.06 -27.44 -6.52
C PHE A 282 9.05 -26.40 -6.09
N LEU A 283 8.96 -25.28 -6.82
CA LEU A 283 7.73 -24.47 -6.79
C LEU A 283 6.61 -25.33 -7.38
N HIS A 284 5.46 -25.37 -6.71
CA HIS A 284 4.41 -26.33 -7.05
C HIS A 284 3.93 -26.21 -8.51
N HIS A 285 3.89 -24.99 -9.06
CA HIS A 285 3.50 -24.77 -10.46
C HIS A 285 4.53 -25.31 -11.46
N PHE A 286 5.83 -25.21 -11.17
CA PHE A 286 6.88 -25.80 -12.00
C PHE A 286 6.88 -27.31 -11.98
N TYR A 287 6.66 -27.92 -10.82
CA TYR A 287 6.52 -29.37 -10.71
C TYR A 287 5.36 -29.90 -11.57
N ARG A 288 4.22 -29.19 -11.56
CA ARG A 288 3.08 -29.54 -12.41
C ARG A 288 3.43 -29.46 -13.90
N TRP A 289 4.10 -28.40 -14.33
CA TRP A 289 4.52 -28.25 -15.73
C TRP A 289 5.53 -29.31 -16.16
N GLU A 290 6.51 -29.63 -15.30
CA GLU A 290 7.48 -30.70 -15.58
C GLU A 290 6.78 -32.04 -15.82
N LYS A 291 5.83 -32.40 -14.94
CA LYS A 291 5.05 -33.65 -15.10
C LYS A 291 4.16 -33.65 -16.34
N GLU A 292 3.54 -32.51 -16.66
CA GLU A 292 2.72 -32.38 -17.87
C GLU A 292 3.55 -32.49 -19.15
N ILE A 293 4.78 -31.96 -19.16
CA ILE A 293 5.71 -32.06 -20.31
C ILE A 293 6.26 -33.48 -20.43
N ALA A 294 6.69 -34.10 -19.32
CA ALA A 294 7.25 -35.45 -19.32
C ALA A 294 6.23 -36.55 -19.69
N ALA A 295 4.93 -36.25 -19.59
CA ALA A 295 3.85 -37.15 -19.97
C ALA A 295 3.40 -37.02 -21.44
N ARG A 296 3.95 -36.07 -22.20
CA ARG A 296 3.69 -35.87 -23.64
C ARG A 296 4.76 -36.53 -24.49
#